data_AF-A0A3D9N0C6-F1
#
_entry.id   AF-A0A3D9N0C6-F1
#
_cell.length_a   1.000
_cell.length_b   1.000
_cell.length_c   1.000
_cell.angle_alpha   90.00
_cell.angle_beta   90.00
_cell.angle_gamma   90.00
#
_symmetry.space_group_name_H-M   'P 1'
#
loop_
_entity.id
_entity.type
_entity.pdbx_description
1 polymer ?
#
loop_
_entity_poly.entity_id
_entity_poly.type
_entity_poly.pdbx_seq_one_letter_code
_entity_poly.pdbx_strand_id
1 'polypeptide(L)' 'MLSHHELAILLRLADTGRRQEAIDPDVLALSRYELIEIDRREEGVMVGGASTLRLTNRGRELVRRLVGGGGGV' A
#
# COMPACT_ATOMS: atom_id res chain seq x y z
N MET A 1 -7.92 11.77 -6.72
CA MET A 1 -7.18 12.31 -5.55
C MET A 1 -7.23 11.23 -4.48
N LEU A 2 -6.14 11.00 -3.74
CA LEU A 2 -6.12 9.97 -2.70
C LEU A 2 -6.87 10.45 -1.45
N SER A 3 -7.64 9.56 -0.83
CA SER A 3 -8.28 9.77 0.46
C SER A 3 -7.24 9.78 1.59
N HIS A 4 -7.60 10.35 2.74
CA HIS A 4 -6.75 10.29 3.93
C HIS A 4 -6.47 8.84 4.37
N HIS A 5 -7.43 7.93 4.16
CA HIS A 5 -7.29 6.52 4.50
C HIS A 5 -6.33 5.80 3.55
N GLU A 6 -6.48 6.02 2.24
CA GLU A 6 -5.60 5.49 1.21
C GLU A 6 -4.15 5.96 1.42
N LEU A 7 -3.95 7.23 1.79
CA LEU A 7 -2.62 7.76 2.14
C LEU A 7 -2.04 7.11 3.41
N ALA A 8 -2.86 6.90 4.44
CA ALA A 8 -2.42 6.24 5.67
C ALA A 8 -1.96 4.80 5.41
N ILE A 9 -2.70 4.06 4.57
CA ILE A 9 -2.32 2.70 4.13
C ILE A 9 -0.99 2.75 3.37
N LEU A 10 -0.85 3.65 2.40
CA LEU A 10 0.36 3.79 1.58
C LEU A 10 1.62 4.09 2.41
N LEU A 11 1.52 5.04 3.35
CA LEU A 11 2.62 5.42 4.22
C LEU A 11 2.99 4.29 5.18
N ARG A 12 1.99 3.58 5.72
CA ARG A 12 2.21 2.43 6.60
C ARG A 12 2.90 1.27 5.86
N LEU A 13 2.52 1.02 4.61
CA LEU A 13 3.17 0.04 3.74
C LEU A 13 4.63 0.40 3.40
N ALA A 14 4.95 1.70 3.34
CA ALA A 14 6.31 2.17 3.07
C ALA A 14 7.25 1.89 4.24
N ASP A 15 6.74 1.98 5.46
CA ASP A 15 7.48 1.71 6.69
C ASP A 15 7.79 0.21 6.85
N THR A 16 6.80 -0.66 6.61
CA THR A 16 6.96 -2.12 6.83
C THR A 16 7.44 -2.89 5.60
N GLY A 17 7.36 -2.29 4.40
CA GLY A 17 7.77 -2.88 3.11
C GLY A 17 6.85 -3.98 2.56
N ARG A 18 6.19 -4.75 3.43
CA ARG A 18 5.11 -5.71 3.14
C ARG A 18 4.13 -5.75 4.31
N ARG A 19 2.86 -6.06 4.04
CA ARG A 19 1.83 -6.12 5.09
C ARG A 19 0.73 -7.12 4.72
N GLN A 20 0.30 -7.93 5.69
CA GLN A 20 -0.95 -8.69 5.56
C GLN A 20 -2.11 -7.78 5.92
N GLU A 21 -3.03 -7.58 4.98
CA GLU A 21 -4.21 -6.74 5.20
C GLU A 21 -5.42 -7.37 4.50
N ALA A 22 -6.61 -7.07 5.02
CA ALA A 22 -7.84 -7.45 4.35
C ALA A 22 -7.97 -6.67 3.02
N ILE A 23 -8.61 -7.26 2.02
CA ILE A 23 -8.91 -6.55 0.78
C ILE A 23 -10.19 -5.75 0.97
N ASP A 24 -10.02 -4.50 1.35
CA ASP A 24 -11.08 -3.49 1.46
C ASP A 24 -11.11 -2.55 0.23
N PRO A 25 -12.12 -1.68 0.11
CA PRO A 25 -12.23 -0.76 -1.03
C PRO A 25 -11.05 0.19 -1.22
N ASP A 26 -10.39 0.63 -0.15
CA ASP A 26 -9.23 1.53 -0.24
C ASP A 26 -8.00 0.79 -0.76
N VAL A 27 -7.79 -0.47 -0.33
CA VAL A 27 -6.76 -1.37 -0.89
C VAL A 27 -7.00 -1.62 -2.38
N LEU A 28 -8.25 -1.86 -2.78
CA LEU A 28 -8.61 -2.04 -4.19
C LEU A 28 -8.40 -0.76 -5.01
N ALA A 29 -8.69 0.41 -4.44
CA ALA A 29 -8.47 1.69 -5.09
C ALA A 29 -6.97 1.96 -5.28
N LEU A 30 -6.14 1.73 -4.26
CA LEU A 30 -4.68 1.83 -4.35
C LEU A 30 -4.08 0.89 -5.40
N SER A 31 -4.62 -0.33 -5.51
CA SER A 31 -4.23 -1.28 -6.56
C SER A 31 -4.66 -0.78 -7.94
N ARG A 32 -5.86 -0.22 -8.08
CA ARG A 32 -6.35 0.40 -9.32
C ARG A 32 -5.51 1.61 -9.74
N TYR A 33 -4.95 2.35 -8.79
CA TYR A 33 -4.00 3.43 -9.05
C TYR A 33 -2.56 2.95 -9.30
N GLU A 34 -2.33 1.64 -9.30
CA GLU A 34 -1.03 0.99 -9.49
C GLU A 34 0.00 1.41 -8.44
N LEU A 35 -0.45 1.76 -7.23
CA LEU A 35 0.42 2.15 -6.12
C LEU A 35 0.85 0.95 -5.27
N ILE A 36 0.03 -0.11 -5.26
CA ILE A 36 0.32 -1.37 -4.57
C ILE A 36 0.01 -2.57 -5.46
N GLU A 37 0.67 -3.68 -5.15
CA GLU A 37 0.38 -5.02 -5.65
C GLU A 37 -0.21 -5.86 -4.53
N ILE A 38 -1.20 -6.68 -4.87
CA ILE A 38 -1.84 -7.63 -3.97
C ILE A 38 -1.33 -9.03 -4.34
N ASP A 39 -0.51 -9.63 -3.47
CA ASP A 39 -0.10 -11.01 -3.61
C ASP A 39 -1.19 -11.93 -3.03
N ARG A 40 -1.92 -12.59 -3.94
CA ARG A 40 -2.98 -13.53 -3.60
C ARG A 40 -2.47 -14.97 -3.46
N ARG A 41 -1.17 -15.23 -3.63
CA ARG A 41 -0.62 -16.60 -3.64
C ARG A 41 -0.45 -17.20 -2.25
N GLU A 42 -0.71 -16.45 -1.18
CA GLU A 42 -0.74 -16.99 0.20
C GLU A 42 -2.07 -17.68 0.57
N GLU A 43 -2.90 -18.02 -0.43
CA GLU A 43 -4.15 -18.78 -0.25
C GLU A 43 -3.96 -20.24 0.24
N GLY A 44 -2.71 -20.69 0.43
CA GLY A 44 -2.41 -22.06 0.85
C GLY A 44 -2.23 -22.28 2.36
N VAL A 45 -1.79 -21.27 3.13
CA VAL A 45 -1.45 -21.45 4.55
C VAL A 45 -1.60 -20.12 5.31
N MET A 46 -2.80 -19.56 5.44
CA MET A 46 -3.05 -18.53 6.46
C MET A 46 -4.44 -18.60 7.06
N VAL A 47 -4.46 -18.76 8.38
CA VAL A 47 -5.63 -18.54 9.24
C VAL A 47 -6.00 -17.05 9.12
N GLY A 48 -7.06 -16.71 8.39
CA GLY A 48 -7.67 -15.37 8.45
C GLY A 48 -7.83 -14.56 7.17
N GLY A 49 -7.56 -15.10 5.96
CA GLY A 49 -7.98 -14.47 4.70
C GLY A 49 -7.34 -13.12 4.34
N ALA A 50 -6.23 -12.74 4.98
CA ALA A 50 -5.48 -11.54 4.64
C ALA A 50 -4.56 -11.79 3.43
N SER A 51 -4.43 -10.81 2.54
CA SER A 51 -3.50 -10.86 1.40
C SER A 51 -2.25 -10.04 1.71
N THR A 52 -1.11 -10.44 1.16
CA THR A 52 0.12 -9.66 1.31
C THR A 52 0.13 -8.50 0.32
N LEU A 53 0.23 -7.29 0.83
CA LEU A 53 0.34 -6.04 0.09
C LEU A 53 1.80 -5.62 -0.07
N ARG A 54 2.15 -5.07 -1.24
CA ARG A 54 3.50 -4.55 -1.55
C ARG A 54 3.42 -3.25 -2.34
N LEU A 55 4.29 -2.29 -2.05
CA LEU A 55 4.41 -1.09 -2.88
C LEU A 55 5.00 -1.40 -4.25
N THR A 56 4.39 -0.86 -5.30
CA THR A 56 5.00 -0.75 -6.64
C THR A 56 6.11 0.30 -6.64
N ASN A 57 6.89 0.37 -7.73
CA ASN A 57 7.82 1.48 -7.94
C ASN A 57 7.10 2.85 -7.92
N ARG A 58 5.89 2.91 -8.49
CA ARG A 58 5.07 4.13 -8.51
C ARG A 58 4.62 4.53 -7.11
N GLY A 59 4.16 3.58 -6.30
CA GLY A 59 3.80 3.80 -4.90
C GLY A 59 4.98 4.31 -4.08
N ARG A 60 6.17 3.72 -4.24
CA ARG A 60 7.41 4.16 -3.58
C ARG A 60 7.78 5.59 -3.96
N GLU A 61 7.70 5.92 -5.24
CA GLU A 61 8.02 7.27 -5.72
C GLU A 61 7.02 8.31 -5.19
N LEU A 62 5.73 7.97 -5.13
CA LEU A 62 4.73 8.84 -4.53
C LEU A 62 5.01 9.09 -3.04
N VAL A 63 5.31 8.03 -2.27
CA VAL A 63 5.69 8.17 -0.85
C VAL A 63 6.93 9.04 -0.69
N ARG A 64 7.96 8.85 -1.52
CA ARG A 64 9.17 9.69 -1.51
C ARG A 64 8.85 11.17 -1.71
N ARG A 65 7.92 11.51 -2.60
CA ARG A 65 7.48 12.90 -2.82
C ARG A 65 6.67 13.45 -1.65
N LEU A 66 5.84 12.62 -1.01
CA LEU A 66 5.04 13.03 0.14
C LEU A 66 5.92 13.28 1.38
N VAL A 67 6.91 12.41 1.63
CA VAL A 67 7.81 12.51 2.79
C VAL A 67 8.96 13.50 2.53
N GLY A 68 9.53 13.48 1.32
CA GLY A 68 10.63 14.37 0.92
C GLY A 68 10.20 15.77 0.51
N GLY A 69 8.95 15.95 0.07
CA GLY A 69 8.38 17.26 -0.29
C GLY A 69 7.92 18.09 0.92
N GLY A 70 7.93 17.53 2.13
CA GLY A 70 7.67 18.25 3.38
C GLY A 70 8.92 18.91 4.00
N GLY A 71 10.10 18.70 3.41
CA GLY A 71 11.37 19.29 3.82
C GLY A 71 11.92 20.25 2.77
N GLY A 72 11.19 21.34 2.51
CA GLY A 72 11.76 22.53 1.87
C GLY A 72 12.45 23.39 2.92
N VAL A 73 13.67 23.80 2.61
CA VAL A 73 14.59 24.72 3.33
C VAL A 73 13.96 25.87 4.09
#